data_AF-U6RKZ6-F1
#
_entry.id   AF-U6RKZ6-F1
#
_cell.length_a   1.000
_cell.length_b   1.000
_cell.length_c   1.000
_cell.angle_alpha   90.00
_cell.angle_beta   90.00
_cell.angle_gamma   90.00
#
_symmetry.space_group_name_H-M   'P 1'
#
loop_
_entity.id
_entity.type
_entity.pdbx_description
1 polymer ?
#
loop_
_entity_poly.entity_id
_entity_poly.type
_entity_poly.pdbx_seq_one_letter_code
_entity_poly.pdbx_strand_id
1 'polypeptide(L)'
;MYSSEDLERFYFQYQSDALPHGESLQSFCLKNNVPYNIFYKWYKDTRNKIVAVSVDGAPTDEEGSQATPASKPQQSSGSTDTPVRIWIDIRISNGLHLSQKNLSYQALVRMVEKLECLC
;
A
#
# COMPACT_ATOMS: atom_id res chain seq x y z
N MET A 1 -15.61 5.60 22.34
CA MET A 1 -15.79 4.99 21.00
C MET A 1 -14.84 5.72 20.07
N TYR A 2 -14.06 5.03 19.25
CA TYR A 2 -13.14 5.69 18.31
C TYR A 2 -13.94 6.48 17.26
N SER A 3 -13.63 7.76 17.08
CA SER A 3 -14.19 8.58 15.99
C SER A 3 -13.45 8.29 14.67
N SER A 4 -14.05 8.65 13.54
CA SER A 4 -13.38 8.55 12.23
C SER A 4 -12.11 9.42 12.18
N GLU A 5 -12.11 10.59 12.83
CA GLU A 5 -10.94 11.47 12.92
C GLU A 5 -9.80 10.85 13.72
N ASP A 6 -10.11 10.08 14.78
CA ASP A 6 -9.10 9.40 15.59
C ASP A 6 -8.38 8.31 14.79
N LEU A 7 -9.14 7.56 13.98
CA LEU A 7 -8.62 6.52 13.11
C LEU A 7 -7.81 7.11 11.94
N GLU A 8 -8.19 8.30 11.48
CA GLU A 8 -7.45 9.04 10.46
C GLU A 8 -6.10 9.54 10.97
N ARG A 9 -6.07 10.18 12.14
CA ARG A 9 -4.82 10.58 12.81
C ARG A 9 -3.92 9.38 13.09
N PHE A 10 -4.52 8.28 13.54
CA PHE A 10 -3.82 7.02 13.76
C PHE A 10 -3.20 6.46 12.48
N TYR A 11 -3.90 6.56 11.35
CA TYR A 11 -3.38 6.16 10.04
C TYR A 11 -2.22 7.07 9.58
N PHE A 12 -2.34 8.39 9.75
CA PHE A 12 -1.24 9.31 9.45
C PHE A 12 0.00 9.04 10.32
N GLN A 13 -0.20 8.77 11.62
CA GLN A 13 0.89 8.39 12.52
C GLN A 13 1.55 7.07 12.09
N TYR A 14 0.74 6.10 11.66
CA TYR A 14 1.26 4.86 11.09
C TYR A 14 2.11 5.15 9.82
N GLN A 15 1.68 6.09 8.97
CA GLN A 15 2.43 6.46 7.78
C GLN A 15 3.74 7.20 8.07
N SER A 16 3.79 8.05 9.10
CA SER A 16 5.00 8.79 9.46
C SER A 16 5.99 7.96 10.28
N ASP A 17 5.51 7.12 11.19
CA ASP A 17 6.36 6.49 12.20
C ASP A 17 6.55 4.99 11.95
N ALA A 18 5.53 4.26 11.52
CA ALA A 18 5.59 2.80 11.42
C ALA A 18 6.04 2.32 10.03
N LEU A 19 5.64 3.02 8.96
CA LEU A 19 6.10 2.74 7.59
C LEU A 19 7.64 2.78 7.43
N PRO A 20 8.37 3.81 7.88
CA PRO A 20 9.82 3.84 7.74
C PRO A 20 10.53 2.77 8.57
N HIS A 21 9.87 2.25 9.62
CA HIS A 21 10.40 1.17 10.46
C HIS A 21 9.96 -0.23 9.98
N GLY A 22 9.16 -0.33 8.90
CA GLY A 22 8.63 -1.60 8.40
C GLY A 22 7.67 -2.29 9.37
N GLU A 23 7.08 -1.57 10.33
CA GLU A 23 6.15 -2.13 11.29
C GLU A 23 4.78 -2.35 10.62
N SER A 24 4.22 -3.56 10.75
CA SER A 24 2.93 -3.87 10.16
C SER A 24 1.79 -3.12 10.85
N LEU A 25 0.76 -2.76 10.10
CA LEU A 25 -0.44 -2.09 10.62
C LEU A 25 -1.10 -2.85 11.78
N GLN A 26 -1.04 -4.18 11.73
CA GLN A 26 -1.54 -5.02 12.82
C GLN A 26 -0.69 -4.90 14.08
N SER A 27 0.65 -4.94 13.96
CA SER A 27 1.56 -4.70 15.08
C SER A 27 1.38 -3.31 15.68
N PHE A 28 1.21 -2.29 14.84
CA PHE A 28 0.99 -0.92 15.27
C PHE A 28 -0.37 -0.75 15.98
N CYS A 29 -1.42 -1.43 15.52
CA CYS A 29 -2.71 -1.48 16.22
C CYS A 29 -2.58 -2.11 17.60
N LEU A 30 -1.86 -3.23 17.73
CA LEU A 30 -1.62 -3.87 19.03
C LEU A 30 -0.83 -2.96 19.98
N LYS A 31 0.24 -2.32 19.48
CA LYS A 31 1.10 -1.42 20.26
C LYS A 31 0.35 -0.22 20.83
N ASN A 32 -0.58 0.32 20.07
CA ASN A 32 -1.37 1.50 20.45
C ASN A 32 -2.75 1.15 21.03
N ASN A 33 -3.01 -0.13 21.35
CA ASN A 33 -4.28 -0.62 21.88
C ASN A 33 -5.50 -0.28 21.00
N VAL A 34 -5.31 -0.16 19.69
CA VAL A 34 -6.41 0.08 18.75
C VAL A 34 -7.00 -1.26 18.32
N PRO A 35 -8.31 -1.50 18.51
CA PRO A 35 -8.95 -2.74 18.07
C PRO A 35 -8.88 -2.88 16.54
N TYR A 36 -8.12 -3.88 16.06
CA TYR A 36 -7.88 -4.10 14.63
C TYR A 36 -9.18 -4.18 13.81
N ASN A 37 -10.25 -4.78 14.35
CA ASN A 37 -11.53 -4.90 13.66
C ASN A 37 -12.18 -3.55 13.31
N ILE A 38 -12.03 -2.54 14.19
CA ILE A 38 -12.61 -1.20 13.97
C ILE A 38 -11.76 -0.47 12.93
N PHE A 39 -10.44 -0.51 13.12
CA PHE A 39 -9.50 0.09 12.18
C PHE A 39 -9.61 -0.52 10.78
N TYR A 40 -9.76 -1.84 10.67
CA TYR A 40 -9.89 -2.53 9.39
C TYR A 40 -11.15 -2.14 8.63
N LYS A 41 -12.29 -2.00 9.34
CA LYS A 41 -13.54 -1.51 8.72
C LYS A 41 -13.37 -0.08 8.20
N TRP A 42 -12.87 0.82 9.05
CA TRP A 42 -12.60 2.19 8.66
C TRP A 42 -11.59 2.27 7.50
N TYR A 43 -10.50 1.50 7.55
CA TYR A 43 -9.48 1.46 6.50
C TYR A 43 -10.06 1.02 5.15
N LYS A 44 -10.99 0.05 5.13
CA LYS A 44 -11.67 -0.37 3.90
C LYS A 44 -12.62 0.69 3.35
N ASP A 45 -13.36 1.38 4.21
CA ASP A 45 -14.29 2.43 3.81
C ASP A 45 -13.53 3.69 3.34
N THR A 46 -12.43 4.00 4.02
CA THR A 46 -11.61 5.19 3.78
C THR A 46 -10.64 5.00 2.59
N ARG A 47 -10.02 3.82 2.39
CA ARG A 47 -9.18 3.56 1.18
C ARG A 47 -9.96 3.60 -0.14
N ASN A 48 -11.26 3.33 -0.09
CA ASN A 48 -12.14 3.41 -1.26
C ASN A 48 -12.58 4.86 -1.54
N LYS A 49 -12.45 5.76 -0.56
CA LYS A 49 -12.76 7.20 -0.67
C LYS A 49 -11.54 8.08 -0.86
N ILE A 50 -10.36 7.66 -0.37
CA ILE A 50 -9.09 8.36 -0.58
C ILE A 50 -8.66 8.10 -2.03
N VAL A 51 -9.17 8.94 -2.92
CA VAL A 51 -8.50 9.23 -4.19
C VAL A 51 -7.13 9.81 -3.81
N ALA A 52 -6.06 9.20 -4.30
CA ALA A 52 -4.73 9.80 -4.22
C ALA A 52 -4.81 11.17 -4.92
N VAL A 53 -4.94 12.24 -4.14
CA VAL A 53 -4.75 13.59 -4.63
C VAL A 53 -3.25 13.71 -4.87
N SER A 54 -2.82 13.40 -6.09
CA SER A 54 -1.61 13.99 -6.63
C SER A 54 -1.86 15.49 -6.65
N VAL A 55 -1.21 16.21 -5.74
CA VAL A 55 -1.17 17.67 -5.79
C VAL A 55 -0.19 18.02 -6.91
N ASP A 56 -0.70 18.13 -8.14
CA ASP A 56 0.06 18.75 -9.23
C ASP A 56 0.01 20.27 -8.98
N GLY A 57 1.03 20.75 -8.27
CA GLY A 57 1.03 22.11 -7.75
C GLY A 57 2.30 22.45 -6.98
N ALA A 58 3.46 22.04 -7.49
CA ALA A 58 4.68 22.75 -7.18
C ALA A 58 4.81 23.91 -8.20
N PRO A 59 4.96 25.17 -7.78
CA PRO A 59 5.19 26.25 -8.73
C PRO A 59 6.54 25.99 -9.42
N THR A 60 6.47 25.97 -10.75
CA THR A 60 7.62 26.05 -11.64
C THR A 60 8.26 27.42 -11.45
N ASP A 61 9.39 27.47 -10.75
CA ASP A 61 10.36 28.55 -10.92
C ASP A 61 11.49 27.99 -11.79
N GLU A 62 11.40 28.26 -13.10
CA GLU A 62 12.57 28.22 -13.98
C GLU A 62 13.27 29.58 -13.88
N GLU A 63 14.56 29.61 -13.54
CA GLU A 63 15.62 30.16 -14.39
C GLU A 63 17.02 30.05 -13.73
N GLY A 64 18.03 29.60 -14.50
CA GLY A 64 19.38 30.19 -14.41
C GLY A 64 20.53 29.39 -13.76
N SER A 65 21.13 28.48 -14.54
CA SER A 65 22.58 28.32 -14.75
C SER A 65 23.59 28.18 -13.57
N GLN A 66 24.16 26.96 -13.53
CA GLN A 66 25.60 26.65 -13.58
C GLN A 66 26.36 26.29 -12.28
N ALA A 67 27.09 25.17 -12.41
CA ALA A 67 28.23 24.66 -11.62
C ALA A 67 27.95 23.66 -10.47
N THR A 68 28.15 22.37 -10.80
CA THR A 68 28.67 21.29 -9.92
C THR A 68 29.93 21.72 -9.15
N PRO A 69 30.31 21.11 -7.99
CA PRO A 69 30.19 19.66 -7.75
C PRO A 69 29.79 19.23 -6.32
N ALA A 70 29.55 17.92 -6.22
CA ALA A 70 29.65 17.09 -5.01
C ALA A 70 28.63 17.33 -3.89
N SER A 71 27.63 16.45 -3.82
CA SER A 71 27.40 15.58 -2.66
C SER A 71 26.36 14.53 -3.03
N LYS A 72 26.80 13.27 -3.10
CA LYS A 72 25.94 12.09 -3.15
C LYS A 72 25.13 12.04 -1.85
N PRO A 73 23.79 12.07 -1.84
CA PRO A 73 23.06 11.50 -0.72
C PRO A 73 23.04 9.99 -0.93
N GLN A 74 23.61 9.30 0.03
CA GLN A 74 23.71 7.86 0.12
C GLN A 74 22.36 7.19 -0.20
N GLN A 75 22.40 6.24 -1.13
CA GLN A 75 21.48 5.10 -1.13
C GLN A 75 21.68 4.33 0.18
N SER A 76 21.00 4.77 1.24
CA SER A 76 20.57 3.91 2.34
C SER A 76 19.06 3.77 2.14
N SER A 77 18.58 2.59 1.81
CA SER A 77 18.35 1.60 2.84
C SER A 77 18.07 0.28 2.14
N GLY A 78 18.69 -0.79 2.62
CA GLY A 78 18.29 -2.13 2.26
C GLY A 78 16.81 -2.28 2.60
N SER A 79 15.96 -2.16 1.58
CA SER A 79 14.57 -2.55 1.65
C SER A 79 14.56 -4.00 2.12
N THR A 80 14.03 -4.25 3.30
CA THR A 80 13.63 -5.59 3.70
C THR A 80 12.48 -5.98 2.76
N ASP A 81 12.86 -6.45 1.57
CA ASP A 81 12.00 -7.00 0.53
C ASP A 81 11.36 -8.27 1.12
N THR A 82 10.33 -8.07 1.92
CA THR A 82 9.42 -9.13 2.28
C THR A 82 8.41 -9.20 1.15
N PRO A 83 8.54 -10.19 0.24
CA PRO A 83 7.72 -10.20 -0.96
C PRO A 83 6.26 -10.39 -0.56
N VAL A 84 5.41 -9.47 -1.02
CA VAL A 84 3.95 -9.57 -0.83
C VAL A 84 3.47 -10.89 -1.44
N ARG A 85 2.78 -11.69 -0.62
CA ARG A 85 2.21 -12.98 -1.02
C ARG A 85 0.70 -12.86 -1.14
N ILE A 86 0.20 -13.02 -2.36
CA ILE A 86 -1.19 -12.86 -2.71
C ILE A 86 -1.87 -14.25 -2.68
N TRP A 87 -3.07 -14.30 -2.11
CA TRP A 87 -3.97 -15.44 -2.21
C TRP A 87 -5.22 -15.01 -2.95
N ILE A 88 -5.63 -15.80 -3.94
CA ILE A 88 -6.80 -15.52 -4.78
C ILE A 88 -7.68 -16.77 -4.91
N ASP A 89 -8.99 -16.56 -4.90
CA ASP A 89 -10.04 -17.57 -5.15
C ASP A 89 -11.00 -16.98 -6.18
N ILE A 90 -11.09 -17.60 -7.37
CA ILE A 90 -11.91 -17.14 -8.50
C ILE A 90 -12.99 -18.18 -8.76
N ARG A 91 -14.25 -17.76 -8.75
CA ARG A 91 -15.41 -18.58 -9.08
C ARG A 91 -16.17 -17.95 -10.22
N ILE A 92 -16.40 -18.73 -11.27
CA ILE A 92 -17.11 -18.29 -12.47
C ILE A 92 -18.49 -18.97 -12.52
N SER A 93 -19.48 -18.28 -13.09
CA SER A 93 -20.85 -18.78 -13.22
C SER A 93 -20.97 -20.08 -14.04
N ASN A 94 -20.00 -20.36 -14.92
CA ASN A 94 -19.91 -21.61 -15.66
C ASN A 94 -19.41 -22.81 -14.83
N GLY A 95 -19.18 -22.62 -13.52
CA GLY A 95 -18.73 -23.67 -12.61
C GLY A 95 -17.20 -23.80 -12.49
N LEU A 96 -16.42 -22.99 -13.20
CA LEU A 96 -14.96 -22.97 -13.04
C LEU A 96 -14.58 -22.37 -11.68
N HIS A 97 -13.73 -23.07 -10.93
CA HIS A 97 -13.19 -22.63 -9.65
C HIS A 97 -11.67 -22.75 -9.65
N LEU A 98 -10.97 -21.64 -9.35
CA LEU A 98 -9.52 -21.57 -9.28
C LEU A 98 -9.11 -20.97 -7.93
N SER A 99 -8.18 -21.61 -7.23
CA SER A 99 -7.63 -21.10 -5.97
C SER A 99 -6.12 -21.20 -5.98
N GLN A 100 -5.42 -20.08 -5.75
CA GLN A 100 -3.95 -20.04 -5.76
C GLN A 100 -3.41 -19.17 -4.62
N LYS A 101 -2.52 -19.75 -3.82
CA LYS A 101 -1.86 -19.12 -2.67
C LYS A 101 -0.42 -18.74 -3.02
N ASN A 102 0.14 -17.79 -2.28
CA ASN A 102 1.54 -17.39 -2.39
C ASN A 102 1.94 -16.81 -3.76
N LEU A 103 1.02 -16.14 -4.44
CA LEU A 103 1.31 -15.49 -5.72
C LEU A 103 2.11 -14.21 -5.51
N SER A 104 3.09 -13.98 -6.38
CA SER A 104 3.62 -12.64 -6.61
C SER A 104 2.67 -11.85 -7.50
N TYR A 105 2.80 -10.52 -7.52
CA TYR A 105 2.02 -9.68 -8.43
C TYR A 105 2.18 -10.12 -9.89
N GLN A 106 3.42 -10.39 -10.33
CA GLN A 106 3.71 -10.90 -11.67
C GLN A 106 3.03 -12.23 -11.98
N ALA A 107 2.99 -13.16 -11.00
CA ALA A 107 2.32 -14.44 -11.17
C ALA A 107 0.79 -14.28 -11.26
N LEU A 108 0.22 -13.33 -10.49
CA LEU A 108 -1.20 -12.99 -10.59
C LEU A 108 -1.56 -12.43 -11.97
N VAL A 109 -0.79 -11.47 -12.49
CA VAL A 109 -1.02 -10.87 -13.82
C VAL A 109 -1.04 -11.97 -14.89
N ARG A 110 -0.02 -12.83 -14.93
CA ARG A 110 0.04 -13.96 -15.87
C ARG A 110 -1.11 -14.95 -15.72
N MET A 111 -1.60 -15.13 -14.48
CA MET A 111 -2.75 -16.00 -14.23
C MET A 111 -4.03 -15.39 -14.81
N VAL A 112 -4.23 -14.08 -14.66
CA VAL A 112 -5.38 -13.36 -15.19
C VAL A 112 -5.37 -13.33 -16.72
N GLU A 113 -4.22 -13.05 -17.34
CA GLU A 113 -4.06 -13.09 -18.81
C GLU A 113 -4.49 -14.47 -19.39
N LYS A 114 -4.13 -15.56 -18.71
CA LYS A 114 -4.55 -16.91 -19.13
C LYS A 114 -6.04 -17.17 -18.96
N LEU A 115 -6.67 -16.52 -17.97
CA LEU A 115 -8.12 -16.61 -17.76
C LEU A 115 -8.88 -15.80 -18.81
N GLU A 116 -8.35 -14.68 -19.28
CA GLU A 116 -8.95 -13.90 -20.38
C GLU A 116 -9.05 -14.72 -21.66
N CYS A 117 -8.11 -15.64 -21.93
CA CYS A 117 -8.19 -16.55 -23.08
C CYS A 117 -9.26 -17.65 -22.94
N LEU A 118 -9.84 -17.84 -21.75
CA LEU A 118 -10.87 -18.86 -21.48
C LEU A 118 -12.30 -18.28 -21.54
N CYS A 119 -12.42 -16.96 -21.69
CA CYS A 119 -13.67 -16.22 -21.87
C CYS A 119 -13.88 -15.88 -23.35
#